data_AF-A0A929EYV0-F1
#
_entry.id   AF-A0A929EYV0-F1
#
_cell.length_a   1.000
_cell.length_b   1.000
_cell.length_c   1.000
_cell.angle_alpha   90.00
_cell.angle_beta   90.00
_cell.angle_gamma   90.00
#
_symmetry.space_group_name_H-M   'P 1'
#
loop_
_entity.id
_entity.type
_entity.pdbx_description
1 polymer ?
#
loop_
_entity_poly.entity_id
_entity_poly.type
_entity_poly.pdbx_seq_one_letter_code
_entity_poly.pdbx_strand_id
1 'polypeptide(L)' 'MKSGGNIIKGKSFAFAVRVVNLYKYLTAEKKEFVLSKQLLRSGTAIGALVREAEQGESKADFVHEGLPGCPAL' A
#
# COMPACT_ATOMS: atom_id res chain seq x y z
N MET A 1 6.56 -18.75 16.70
CA MET A 1 7.44 -19.17 15.58
C MET A 1 6.59 -19.43 14.34
N LYS A 2 7.21 -19.31 13.16
CA LYS A 2 6.67 -19.08 11.79
C LYS A 2 6.34 -17.61 11.52
N SER A 3 6.84 -16.97 10.47
CA SER A 3 7.83 -17.28 9.43
C SER A 3 8.08 -15.94 8.73
N GLY A 4 9.21 -15.74 8.05
CA GLY A 4 9.58 -14.47 7.40
C GLY A 4 8.58 -13.98 6.35
N GLY A 5 7.50 -13.34 6.80
CA GLY A 5 6.53 -12.61 6.00
C GLY A 5 6.61 -11.14 6.35
N ASN A 6 6.47 -10.28 5.34
CA ASN A 6 6.71 -8.84 5.45
C ASN A 6 5.87 -8.23 6.60
N ILE A 7 6.50 -7.96 7.76
CA ILE A 7 5.83 -7.48 9.00
C ILE A 7 5.05 -6.19 8.72
N ILE A 8 5.58 -5.39 7.79
CA ILE A 8 4.98 -4.16 7.30
C ILE A 8 3.60 -4.41 6.67
N LYS A 9 3.41 -5.48 5.90
CA LYS A 9 2.13 -5.85 5.29
C LYS A 9 1.05 -6.18 6.32
N GLY A 10 1.40 -6.96 7.33
CA GLY A 10 0.47 -7.31 8.41
C GLY A 10 0.03 -6.07 9.19
N LYS A 11 0.99 -5.19 9.51
CA LYS A 11 0.73 -3.94 10.24
C LYS A 11 -0.05 -2.93 9.40
N SER A 12 0.27 -2.77 8.12
CA SER A 12 -0.43 -1.82 7.23
C SER A 12 -1.88 -2.24 6.98
N PHE A 13 -2.14 -3.53 6.81
CA PHE A 13 -3.50 -4.06 6.70
C PHE A 13 -4.32 -3.82 7.97
N ALA A 14 -3.76 -4.18 9.14
CA ALA A 14 -4.43 -3.95 10.42
C ALA A 14 -4.70 -2.45 10.67
N PHE A 15 -3.76 -1.58 10.27
CA PHE A 15 -3.94 -0.12 10.34
C PHE A 15 -5.08 0.36 9.42
N ALA A 16 -5.14 -0.10 8.18
CA ALA A 16 -6.21 0.27 7.25
C ALA A 16 -7.60 -0.10 7.79
N VAL A 17 -7.76 -1.29 8.38
CA VAL A 17 -9.02 -1.71 9.02
C VAL A 17 -9.40 -0.77 10.17
N ARG A 18 -8.43 -0.36 11.00
CA ARG A 18 -8.67 0.60 12.09
C ARG A 18 -9.12 1.97 11.57
N VAL A 19 -8.52 2.46 10.49
CA VAL A 19 -8.88 3.74 9.87
C VAL A 19 -10.32 3.71 9.36
N VAL A 20 -10.75 2.61 8.72
CA VAL A 20 -12.14 2.44 8.26
C VAL A 20 -13.12 2.48 9.43
N ASN A 21 -12.80 1.81 10.54
CA ASN A 21 -13.66 1.82 11.73
C ASN A 21 -13.71 3.22 12.39
N LEU A 22 -12.58 3.92 12.44
CA LEU A 22 -12.53 5.30 12.93
C LEU A 22 -13.33 6.25 12.04
N TYR A 23 -13.26 6.11 10.71
CA TYR A 23 -14.08 6.87 9.78
C TYR A 23 -15.58 6.67 10.05
N LYS A 24 -16.02 5.42 10.23
CA LYS A 24 -17.41 5.10 10.59
C LYS A 24 -17.82 5.75 11.91
N TYR A 25 -16.96 5.71 12.93
CA TYR A 25 -17.22 6.34 14.21
C TYR A 25 -17.34 7.87 14.10
N LEU A 26 -16.39 8.52 13.41
CA LEU A 26 -16.40 9.98 13.24
C LEU A 26 -17.62 10.47 12.45
N THR A 27 -18.04 9.71 11.44
CA THR A 27 -19.21 10.07 10.63
C THR A 27 -20.53 9.79 11.36
N ALA A 28 -20.65 8.68 12.09
CA ALA A 28 -21.88 8.31 12.81
C ALA A 28 -22.09 9.14 14.09
N GLU A 29 -21.05 9.27 14.94
CA GLU A 29 -21.18 9.86 16.27
C GLU A 29 -20.89 11.37 16.28
N LYS A 30 -19.84 11.78 15.55
CA LYS A 30 -19.37 13.18 15.55
C LYS A 30 -19.91 14.00 14.38
N LYS A 31 -20.56 13.37 13.40
CA LYS A 31 -21.00 13.99 12.14
C LYS A 31 -19.88 14.79 11.46
N GLU A 32 -18.65 14.28 11.56
CA GLU A 32 -17.47 14.90 10.96
C GLU A 32 -17.18 14.20 9.61
N PHE A 33 -17.17 14.97 8.52
CA PHE A 33 -17.12 14.43 7.16
C PHE A 33 -15.95 14.95 6.32
N VAL A 34 -15.23 15.98 6.78
CA VAL A 34 -14.18 16.66 6.02
C VAL A 34 -12.83 16.01 6.33
N LEU A 35 -12.45 15.98 7.61
CA LEU A 35 -11.19 15.38 8.06
C LEU A 35 -11.25 13.86 8.00
N SER A 36 -12.40 13.26 8.32
CA SER A 36 -12.62 11.82 8.28
C SER A 36 -12.42 11.25 6.87
N LYS A 37 -12.86 11.97 5.83
CA LYS A 37 -12.60 11.59 4.42
C LYS A 37 -11.12 11.69 4.06
N GLN A 38 -10.42 12.74 4.50
CA GLN A 38 -8.98 12.85 4.26
C GLN A 38 -8.22 11.73 4.96
N LEU A 39 -8.59 11.41 6.20
CA LEU A 39 -8.01 10.32 6.98
C LEU A 39 -8.25 8.95 6.34
N LEU A 40 -9.46 8.70 5.83
CA LEU A 40 -9.79 7.46 5.13
C LEU A 40 -8.90 7.27 3.89
N ARG A 41 -8.73 8.33 3.09
CA ARG A 41 -7.91 8.28 1.87
C ARG A 41 -6.43 8.09 2.18
N SER A 42 -5.87 8.86 3.11
CA SER A 42 -4.46 8.75 3.47
C SER A 42 -4.14 7.44 4.19
N GLY A 43 -5.02 6.98 5.09
CA GLY A 43 -4.80 5.77 5.87
C GLY A 43 -4.95 4.48 5.08
N THR A 44 -5.76 4.45 4.02
CA THR A 44 -5.87 3.29 3.11
C THR A 44 -4.76 3.27 2.05
N ALA A 45 -4.23 4.42 1.65
CA ALA A 45 -3.12 4.52 0.71
C ALA A 45 -1.84 3.81 1.20
N ILE A 46 -1.59 3.77 2.50
CA ILE A 46 -0.43 3.06 3.08
C ILE A 46 -0.48 1.55 2.74
N GLY A 47 -1.66 0.94 2.76
CA GLY A 47 -1.81 -0.47 2.38
C GLY A 47 -1.55 -0.71 0.89
N ALA A 48 -1.98 0.24 0.03
CA ALA A 48 -1.73 0.20 -1.41
C ALA A 48 -0.23 0.34 -1.73
N LEU A 49 0.45 1.31 -1.11
CA LEU A 49 1.89 1.53 -1.30
C LEU A 49 2.73 0.32 -0.87
N VAL A 50 2.38 -0.32 0.25
CA VAL A 50 3.09 -1.54 0.69
C VAL A 50 2.88 -2.68 -0.31
N ARG A 51 1.71 -2.78 -0.93
CA ARG A 51 1.42 -3.79 -1.97
C ARG A 51 2.17 -3.50 -3.27
N GLU A 52 2.28 -2.24 -3.66
CA GLU A 52 3.10 -1.81 -4.81
C GLU A 52 4.59 -2.09 -4.58
N ALA A 53 5.10 -1.79 -3.38
CA ALA A 53 6.50 -2.09 -3.02
C ALA A 53 6.81 -3.60 -3.10
N GLU A 54 5.88 -4.47 -2.68
CA GLU A 54 6.04 -5.92 -2.83
C GLU A 54 6.05 -6.38 -4.30
N GLN A 55 5.39 -5.65 -5.20
CA GLN A 55 5.37 -5.97 -6.63
C GLN A 55 6.58 -5.36 -7.37
N GLY A 56 7.06 -4.19 -6.94
CA GLY A 56 8.23 -3.50 -7.49
C GLY A 56 9.58 -4.12 -7.10
N GLU A 57 9.65 -4.83 -5.97
CA GLU A 57 10.82 -5.68 -5.64
C GLU A 57 10.83 -7.04 -6.38
N SER A 58 9.91 -7.26 -7.33
CA SER A 58 10.05 -8.41 -8.22
C SER A 58 11.23 -8.14 -9.17
N LYS A 59 12.20 -9.05 -9.20
CA LYS A 59 13.45 -9.06 -10.00
C LYS A 59 13.32 -8.79 -11.51
N ALA A 60 12.14 -8.46 -12.02
CA ALA A 60 11.83 -8.22 -13.42
C ALA A 60 12.51 -6.95 -13.99
N ASP A 61 12.83 -5.96 -13.15
CA ASP A 61 13.54 -4.75 -13.61
C ASP A 61 15.07 -4.93 -13.69
N PHE A 62 15.62 -6.05 -13.21
CA PHE A 62 17.07 -6.30 -13.25
C PHE A 62 17.57 -6.88 -14.59
N VAL A 63 16.68 -7.18 -15.54
CA VAL A 63 17.06 -7.78 -16.84
C VAL A 63 17.17 -6.73 -17.96
N HIS A 64 16.88 -5.44 -17.70
CA HIS A 64 16.95 -4.41 -18.74
C HIS A 64 18.31 -3.70 -18.88
N GLU A 65 19.36 -4.17 -18.21
CA GLU A 65 20.74 -3.70 -18.49
C GLU A 65 21.65 -4.88 -18.82
N GLY A 66 21.77 -5.19 -20.12
CA GLY A 66 22.61 -6.31 -20.55
C GLY A 66 22.71 -6.53 -22.06
N LEU A 67 23.41 -5.61 -22.74
CA LEU A 67 24.12 -5.75 -24.02
C LEU A 67 23.44 -5.39 -25.37
N PRO A 68 24.27 -4.86 -26.31
CA PRO A 68 23.89 -4.06 -27.46
C PRO A 68 23.77 -4.88 -28.75
N GLY A 69 23.05 -4.31 -29.72
CA GLY A 69 23.24 -4.61 -31.13
C GLY A 69 22.15 -5.48 -31.74
N CYS A 70 21.13 -4.83 -32.29
CA CYS A 70 20.46 -5.30 -33.51
C CYS A 70 19.95 -4.06 -34.26
N PRO A 71 20.50 -3.71 -35.44
CA PRO A 71 19.84 -2.78 -36.34
C PRO A 71 18.70 -3.52 -37.05
N ALA A 72 17.49 -3.00 -36.95
CA ALA A 72 16.37 -3.39 -37.77
C ALA A 72 16.02 -2.23 -38.72
N LEU A 73 16.92 -1.96 -39.67
CA LEU A 73 16.67 -1.23 -40.92
C LEU A 73 17.59 -1.82 -42.00
#